data_AF-A0A1X7MNX2-F1
#
_entry.id   AF-A0A1X7MNX2-F1
#
_cell.length_a   1.000
_cell.length_b   1.000
_cell.length_c   1.000
_cell.angle_alpha   90.00
_cell.angle_beta   90.00
_cell.angle_gamma   90.00
#
_symmetry.space_group_name_H-M   'P 1'
#
loop_
_entity.id
_entity.type
_entity.pdbx_description
1 polymer ?
#
loop_
_entity_poly.entity_id
_entity_poly.type
_entity_poly.pdbx_seq_one_letter_code
_entity_poly.pdbx_strand_id
1 'polypeptide(L)'
;MRFRPWPKPEPYRDTSRKRAAFKRKQRLEREALPLFSEMIAAGQHGVDEEMVRRHVWWDEREREQRALRAARWREARARLFALGDGLRLTVRKLWRGCPYPADPAYLLDLLHQIAVGRVDPKRPPWVFDGKLTAHTTPNPEKFDEAFRQIGRRKIGGGPKATPADEFLFCCRLAVKRKNAPVSLRLSI
;
A
#
# COMPACT_ATOMS: atom_id res chain seq x y z
N MET A 1 19.84 -8.08 -5.93
CA MET A 1 19.15 -6.87 -5.43
C MET A 1 17.66 -7.13 -5.54
N ARG A 2 16.79 -6.65 -4.64
CA ARG A 2 15.34 -6.88 -4.80
C ARG A 2 14.83 -6.09 -6.01
N PHE A 3 14.07 -6.75 -6.89
CA PHE A 3 13.59 -6.19 -8.15
C PHE A 3 12.21 -6.78 -8.45
N ARG A 4 11.28 -5.94 -8.89
CA ARG A 4 9.99 -6.39 -9.45
C ARG A 4 10.09 -6.49 -10.97
N PRO A 5 9.89 -7.70 -11.54
CA PRO A 5 9.78 -7.88 -12.98
C PRO A 5 8.73 -6.95 -13.60
N TRP A 6 9.06 -6.37 -14.74
CA TRP A 6 8.10 -5.61 -15.52
C TRP A 6 7.17 -6.58 -16.27
N PRO A 7 5.87 -6.30 -16.38
CA PRO A 7 4.93 -7.15 -17.11
C PRO A 7 5.40 -7.47 -18.54
N LYS A 8 4.93 -8.59 -19.08
CA LYS A 8 5.15 -8.89 -20.50
C LYS A 8 4.39 -7.86 -21.35
N PRO A 9 5.00 -7.40 -22.46
CA PRO A 9 4.28 -6.58 -23.43
C PRO A 9 3.00 -7.27 -23.87
N GLU A 10 1.90 -6.52 -23.83
CA GLU A 10 0.66 -6.93 -24.48
C GLU A 10 0.31 -5.91 -25.56
N PRO A 11 -0.03 -6.37 -26.77
CA PRO A 11 -0.39 -5.48 -27.86
C PRO A 11 -1.67 -4.70 -27.52
N TYR A 12 -1.83 -3.53 -28.13
CA TYR A 12 -3.02 -2.73 -27.93
C TYR A 12 -4.26 -3.44 -28.44
N ARG A 13 -5.14 -3.87 -27.53
CA ARG A 13 -6.41 -4.48 -27.89
C ARG A 13 -7.45 -3.43 -28.23
N ASP A 14 -7.90 -3.39 -29.48
CA ASP A 14 -9.09 -2.64 -29.86
C ASP A 14 -10.34 -3.30 -29.27
N THR A 15 -11.22 -2.51 -28.65
CA THR A 15 -12.45 -3.01 -28.05
C THR A 15 -13.62 -2.07 -28.33
N SER A 16 -14.83 -2.61 -28.39
CA SER A 16 -16.06 -1.83 -28.54
C SER A 16 -16.16 -0.70 -27.51
N ARG A 17 -15.74 -0.95 -26.26
CA ARG A 17 -15.69 0.05 -25.20
C ARG A 17 -14.71 1.19 -25.50
N LYS A 18 -13.52 0.91 -26.04
CA LYS A 18 -12.53 1.94 -26.42
C LYS A 18 -13.03 2.80 -27.58
N ARG A 19 -13.64 2.17 -28.58
CA ARG A 19 -14.29 2.86 -29.71
C ARG A 19 -15.43 3.76 -29.24
N ALA A 20 -16.32 3.26 -28.39
CA ALA A 20 -17.42 4.04 -27.82
C ALA A 20 -16.91 5.22 -26.96
N ALA A 21 -15.86 5.00 -26.16
CA ALA A 21 -15.22 6.05 -25.36
C ALA A 21 -14.65 7.16 -26.24
N PHE A 22 -14.06 6.83 -27.39
CA PHE A 22 -13.56 7.83 -28.33
C PHE A 22 -14.69 8.63 -28.99
N LYS A 23 -15.78 7.98 -29.44
CA LYS A 23 -16.97 8.70 -29.93
C LYS A 23 -17.56 9.64 -28.89
N ARG A 24 -17.60 9.21 -27.63
CA ARG A 24 -18.04 10.06 -26.51
C ARG A 24 -17.11 11.26 -26.33
N LYS A 25 -15.79 11.06 -26.38
CA LYS A 25 -14.80 12.15 -26.34
C LYS A 25 -15.07 13.15 -27.47
N GLN A 26 -15.20 12.68 -28.72
CA GLN A 26 -15.48 13.54 -29.88
C GLN A 26 -16.77 14.35 -29.73
N ARG A 27 -17.82 13.74 -29.16
CA ARG A 27 -19.07 14.44 -28.87
C ARG A 27 -18.87 15.52 -27.80
N LEU A 28 -18.22 15.19 -26.69
CA LEU A 28 -17.96 16.15 -25.60
C LEU A 28 -17.12 17.34 -26.08
N GLU A 29 -16.14 17.13 -26.95
CA GLU A 29 -15.33 18.20 -27.54
C GLU A 29 -16.17 19.17 -28.40
N ARG A 30 -17.13 18.66 -29.17
CA ARG A 30 -18.05 19.48 -29.96
C ARG A 30 -19.06 20.22 -29.08
N GLU A 31 -19.59 19.54 -28.05
CA GLU A 31 -20.52 20.12 -27.08
C GLU A 31 -19.87 21.21 -26.21
N ALA A 32 -18.57 21.09 -25.94
CA ALA A 32 -17.83 22.08 -25.15
C ALA A 32 -17.71 23.44 -25.85
N LEU A 33 -17.70 23.47 -27.19
CA LEU A 33 -17.56 24.68 -28.00
C LEU A 33 -18.63 24.71 -29.12
N PRO A 34 -19.91 24.96 -28.80
CA PRO A 34 -21.02 24.81 -29.74
C PRO A 34 -20.89 25.66 -31.01
N LEU A 35 -20.39 26.91 -30.89
CA LEU A 35 -20.19 27.82 -32.01
C LEU A 35 -19.14 27.31 -33.02
N PHE A 36 -18.24 26.44 -32.58
CA PHE A 36 -17.19 25.84 -33.40
C PHE A 36 -17.43 24.34 -33.64
N SER A 37 -18.61 23.82 -33.31
CA SER A 37 -18.90 22.38 -33.37
C SER A 37 -18.67 21.76 -34.75
N GLU A 38 -19.10 22.43 -35.82
CA GLU A 38 -18.88 22.00 -37.21
C GLU A 38 -17.40 22.04 -37.61
N MET A 39 -16.68 23.09 -37.20
CA MET A 39 -15.23 23.20 -37.45
C MET A 39 -14.44 22.13 -36.70
N ILE A 40 -14.83 21.83 -35.45
CA ILE A 40 -14.23 20.75 -34.65
C ILE A 40 -14.56 19.39 -35.26
N ALA A 41 -15.79 19.18 -35.73
CA ALA A 41 -16.19 17.94 -36.40
C ALA A 41 -15.38 17.69 -37.67
N ALA A 42 -15.15 18.73 -38.49
CA ALA A 42 -14.36 18.64 -39.71
C ALA A 42 -12.87 18.27 -39.44
N GLY A 43 -12.33 18.67 -38.28
CA GLY A 43 -10.97 18.32 -37.86
C GLY A 43 -10.85 16.98 -37.11
N GLN A 44 -11.97 16.33 -36.76
CA GLN A 44 -11.97 15.07 -36.02
C GLN A 44 -11.78 13.88 -36.96
N HIS A 45 -10.75 13.08 -36.71
CA HIS A 45 -10.48 11.87 -37.47
C HIS A 45 -11.38 10.69 -37.09
N GLY A 46 -11.40 9.68 -37.96
CA GLY A 46 -12.23 8.49 -37.79
C GLY A 46 -11.85 7.64 -36.58
N VAL A 47 -12.81 6.85 -36.08
CA VAL A 47 -12.55 5.94 -34.94
C VAL A 47 -11.52 4.87 -35.31
N ASP A 48 -11.60 4.30 -36.52
CA ASP A 48 -10.67 3.27 -36.96
C ASP A 48 -9.25 3.85 -37.10
N GLU A 49 -9.13 5.06 -37.62
CA GLU A 49 -7.86 5.81 -37.71
C GLU A 49 -7.26 6.06 -36.31
N GLU A 50 -8.07 6.46 -35.32
CA GLU A 50 -7.60 6.60 -33.94
C GLU A 50 -7.12 5.28 -33.35
N MET A 51 -7.80 4.16 -33.62
CA MET A 51 -7.40 2.87 -33.08
C MET A 51 -6.05 2.42 -33.67
N VAL A 52 -5.81 2.64 -34.96
CA VAL A 52 -4.52 2.40 -35.61
C VAL A 52 -3.44 3.29 -34.98
N ARG A 53 -3.72 4.59 -34.82
CA ARG A 53 -2.78 5.53 -34.19
C ARG A 53 -2.43 5.12 -32.76
N ARG A 54 -3.42 4.70 -31.98
CA ARG A 54 -3.21 4.22 -30.60
C ARG A 54 -2.41 2.94 -30.56
N HIS A 55 -2.55 2.05 -31.54
CA HIS A 55 -1.75 0.84 -31.62
C HIS A 55 -0.26 1.18 -31.77
N VAL A 56 0.08 2.05 -32.73
CA VAL A 56 1.48 2.50 -32.95
C VAL A 56 2.01 3.20 -31.70
N TRP A 57 1.24 4.14 -31.16
CA TRP A 57 1.63 4.90 -29.98
C TRP A 57 1.81 4.01 -28.74
N TRP A 58 0.98 2.98 -28.57
CA TRP A 58 1.09 2.06 -27.43
C TRP A 58 2.42 1.32 -27.44
N ASP A 59 2.83 0.81 -28.59
CA ASP A 59 4.09 0.07 -28.73
C ASP A 59 5.31 0.97 -28.47
N GLU A 60 5.30 2.19 -29.01
CA GLU A 60 6.33 3.20 -28.75
C GLU A 60 6.40 3.57 -27.27
N ARG A 61 5.24 3.88 -26.67
CA ARG A 61 5.16 4.21 -25.24
C ARG A 61 5.64 3.07 -24.37
N GLU A 62 5.30 1.83 -24.70
CA GLU A 62 5.79 0.70 -23.94
C GLU A 62 7.32 0.59 -24.04
N ARG A 63 7.89 0.72 -25.24
CA ARG A 63 9.34 0.74 -25.45
C ARG A 63 10.02 1.85 -24.64
N GLU A 64 9.50 3.07 -24.72
CA GLU A 64 9.99 4.23 -23.97
C GLU A 64 9.97 3.97 -22.46
N GLN A 65 8.86 3.45 -21.92
CA GLN A 65 8.73 3.20 -20.49
C GLN A 65 9.69 2.11 -20.00
N ARG A 66 9.89 1.05 -20.79
CA ARG A 66 10.88 0.01 -20.48
C ARG A 66 12.31 0.55 -20.51
N ALA A 67 12.63 1.37 -21.52
CA ALA A 67 13.93 2.02 -21.64
C ALA A 67 14.20 2.98 -20.46
N LEU A 68 13.23 3.83 -20.12
CA LEU A 68 13.29 4.75 -18.98
C LEU A 68 13.48 3.98 -17.67
N ARG A 69 12.70 2.91 -17.46
CA ARG A 69 12.83 2.04 -16.29
C ARG A 69 14.22 1.42 -16.20
N ALA A 70 14.75 0.90 -17.30
CA ALA A 70 16.08 0.30 -17.35
C ALA A 70 17.18 1.34 -17.08
N ALA A 71 17.03 2.57 -17.61
CA ALA A 71 17.92 3.68 -17.34
C ALA A 71 17.94 4.03 -15.84
N ARG A 72 16.76 4.17 -15.21
CA ARG A 72 16.65 4.42 -13.76
C ARG A 72 17.27 3.30 -12.93
N TRP A 73 17.17 2.04 -13.34
CA TRP A 73 17.88 0.94 -12.68
C TRP A 73 19.40 1.05 -12.80
N ARG A 74 19.91 1.44 -13.97
CA ARG A 74 21.35 1.67 -14.16
C ARG A 74 21.83 2.81 -13.27
N GLU A 75 21.08 3.90 -13.23
CA GLU A 75 21.34 5.04 -12.36
C GLU A 75 21.32 4.64 -10.87
N ALA A 76 20.29 3.94 -10.41
CA ALA A 76 20.17 3.51 -9.02
C ALA A 76 21.33 2.60 -8.60
N ARG A 77 21.78 1.72 -9.50
CA ARG A 77 22.98 0.92 -9.28
C ARG A 77 24.22 1.81 -9.24
N ALA A 78 24.43 2.70 -10.19
CA ALA A 78 25.59 3.60 -10.19
C ALA A 78 25.69 4.38 -8.87
N ARG A 79 24.59 4.99 -8.41
CA ARG A 79 24.53 5.70 -7.12
C ARG A 79 24.82 4.79 -5.92
N LEU A 80 24.27 3.58 -5.90
CA LEU A 80 24.56 2.63 -4.82
C LEU A 80 26.04 2.21 -4.82
N PHE A 81 26.63 1.98 -5.98
CA PHE A 81 28.01 1.53 -6.10
C PHE A 81 29.02 2.65 -5.84
N ALA A 82 28.60 3.93 -5.91
CA ALA A 82 29.38 5.07 -5.47
C ALA A 82 29.46 5.21 -3.93
N LEU A 83 28.59 4.51 -3.17
CA LEU A 83 28.67 4.50 -1.72
C LEU A 83 29.83 3.62 -1.23
N GLY A 84 30.47 4.01 -0.12
CA GLY A 84 31.48 3.18 0.55
C GLY A 84 30.94 1.80 0.95
N ASP A 85 31.81 0.80 1.00
CA ASP A 85 31.43 -0.61 1.05
C ASP A 85 30.51 -0.99 2.22
N GLY A 86 30.80 -0.51 3.43
CA GLY A 86 29.98 -0.78 4.62
C GLY A 86 28.56 -0.20 4.51
N LEU A 87 28.46 1.05 4.03
CA LEU A 87 27.18 1.70 3.80
C LEU A 87 26.40 0.98 2.68
N ARG A 88 27.07 0.66 1.59
CA ARG A 88 26.50 -0.07 0.46
C ARG A 88 25.90 -1.42 0.87
N LEU A 89 26.60 -2.19 1.70
CA LEU A 89 26.09 -3.46 2.24
C LEU A 89 24.86 -3.25 3.12
N THR A 90 24.89 -2.23 3.98
CA THR A 90 23.77 -1.86 4.86
C THR A 90 22.53 -1.51 4.04
N VAL A 91 22.67 -0.62 3.05
CA VAL A 91 21.57 -0.21 2.16
C VAL A 91 21.03 -1.41 1.35
N ARG A 92 21.91 -2.31 0.88
CA ARG A 92 21.46 -3.54 0.19
C ARG A 92 20.63 -4.45 1.09
N LYS A 93 21.00 -4.60 2.37
CA LYS A 93 20.22 -5.37 3.35
C LYS A 93 18.88 -4.70 3.62
N LEU A 94 18.91 -3.39 3.84
CA LEU A 94 17.73 -2.56 4.05
C LEU A 94 16.72 -2.69 2.89
N TRP A 95 17.18 -2.54 1.65
CA TRP A 95 16.33 -2.61 0.46
C TRP A 95 15.63 -3.96 0.29
N ARG A 96 16.22 -5.06 0.76
CA ARG A 96 15.58 -6.39 0.70
C ARG A 96 14.34 -6.48 1.59
N GLY A 97 14.39 -5.90 2.79
CA GLY A 97 13.31 -5.93 3.80
C GLY A 97 12.39 -4.71 3.81
N CYS A 98 12.70 -3.69 3.03
CA CYS A 98 11.94 -2.44 2.98
C CYS A 98 10.49 -2.65 2.50
N PRO A 99 9.49 -1.95 3.05
CA PRO A 99 8.09 -2.07 2.62
C PRO A 99 7.80 -1.46 1.24
N TYR A 100 8.73 -0.69 0.67
CA TYR A 100 8.51 0.01 -0.61
C TYR A 100 8.37 -0.95 -1.80
N PRO A 101 7.68 -0.55 -2.88
CA PRO A 101 7.69 -1.31 -4.12
C PRO A 101 9.14 -1.55 -4.61
N ALA A 102 9.44 -2.75 -5.12
CA ALA A 102 10.76 -3.10 -5.65
C ALA A 102 11.04 -2.47 -7.03
N ASP A 103 10.94 -1.15 -7.08
CA ASP A 103 10.94 -0.29 -8.25
C ASP A 103 12.14 0.68 -8.21
N PRO A 104 12.73 1.07 -9.35
CA PRO A 104 13.94 1.90 -9.32
C PRO A 104 13.67 3.31 -8.81
N ALA A 105 12.46 3.87 -8.99
CA ALA A 105 12.15 5.21 -8.49
C ALA A 105 12.22 5.26 -6.96
N TYR A 106 11.66 4.26 -6.29
CA TYR A 106 11.71 4.15 -4.83
C TYR A 106 13.12 3.85 -4.30
N LEU A 107 13.93 3.09 -5.04
CA LEU A 107 15.33 2.90 -4.67
C LEU A 107 16.12 4.21 -4.80
N LEU A 108 15.93 4.96 -5.90
CA LEU A 108 16.57 6.27 -6.09
C LEU A 108 16.16 7.26 -5.00
N ASP A 109 14.88 7.30 -4.66
CA ASP A 109 14.34 8.14 -3.59
C ASP A 109 14.91 7.72 -2.23
N LEU A 110 14.96 6.43 -1.90
CA LEU A 110 15.60 5.94 -0.68
C LEU A 110 17.08 6.36 -0.60
N LEU A 111 17.83 6.20 -1.70
CA LEU A 111 19.24 6.62 -1.76
C LEU A 111 19.38 8.14 -1.55
N HIS A 112 18.48 8.93 -2.13
CA HIS A 112 18.44 10.36 -1.92
C HIS A 112 18.12 10.72 -0.46
N GLN A 113 17.09 10.10 0.14
CA GLN A 113 16.70 10.32 1.53
C GLN A 113 17.81 9.98 2.52
N ILE A 114 18.60 8.93 2.25
CA ILE A 114 19.79 8.60 3.03
C ILE A 114 20.85 9.70 2.86
N ALA A 115 21.08 10.18 1.64
CA ALA A 115 22.05 11.23 1.36
C ALA A 115 21.69 12.57 2.05
N VAL A 116 20.40 12.94 2.11
CA VAL A 116 19.94 14.12 2.84
C VAL A 116 19.70 13.87 4.34
N GLY A 117 20.03 12.69 4.86
CA GLY A 117 19.93 12.35 6.28
C GLY A 117 18.49 12.20 6.82
N ARG A 118 17.48 12.11 5.94
CA ARG A 118 16.08 11.86 6.33
C ARG A 118 15.85 10.42 6.79
N VAL A 119 16.62 9.48 6.26
CA VAL A 119 16.54 8.06 6.62
C VAL A 119 17.90 7.60 7.11
N ASP A 120 17.96 7.12 8.35
CA ASP A 120 19.13 6.41 8.87
C ASP A 120 19.08 4.95 8.36
N PRO A 121 20.09 4.50 7.58
CA PRO A 121 20.17 3.12 7.12
C PRO A 121 20.24 2.07 8.23
N LYS A 122 20.71 2.45 9.43
CA LYS A 122 20.85 1.56 10.59
C LYS A 122 19.57 1.49 11.43
N ARG A 123 18.79 2.57 11.45
CA ARG A 123 17.52 2.70 12.18
C ARG A 123 16.44 3.23 11.25
N PRO A 124 16.00 2.42 10.29
CA PRO A 124 15.01 2.85 9.33
C PRO A 124 13.65 3.06 10.02
N PRO A 125 12.86 4.07 9.60
CA PRO A 125 11.65 4.48 10.32
C PRO A 125 10.53 3.42 10.32
N TRP A 126 10.60 2.43 9.44
CA TRP A 126 9.64 1.32 9.38
C TRP A 126 10.05 0.09 10.18
N VAL A 127 11.23 0.08 10.79
CA VAL A 127 11.63 -0.96 11.75
C VAL A 127 11.39 -0.41 13.14
N PHE A 128 10.59 -1.14 13.93
CA PHE A 128 10.35 -0.79 15.31
C PHE A 128 11.53 -1.25 16.17
N ASP A 129 12.35 -0.30 16.62
CA ASP A 129 13.50 -0.53 17.49
C ASP A 129 13.19 -0.27 18.99
N GLY A 130 11.93 0.05 19.31
CA GLY A 130 11.50 0.30 20.69
C GLY A 130 11.49 -0.97 21.54
N LYS A 131 11.77 -0.84 22.84
CA LYS A 131 11.49 -1.93 23.78
C LYS A 131 9.99 -2.11 23.90
N LEU A 132 9.48 -3.30 23.55
CA LEU A 132 8.11 -3.68 23.85
C LEU A 132 8.00 -3.88 25.37
N THR A 133 7.65 -2.83 26.11
CA THR A 133 7.24 -2.97 27.50
C THR A 133 5.80 -3.44 27.53
N ALA A 134 5.60 -4.72 27.81
CA ALA A 134 4.27 -5.19 28.16
C ALA A 134 3.89 -4.53 29.50
N HIS A 135 2.80 -3.77 29.53
CA HIS A 135 2.20 -3.32 30.78
C HIS A 135 1.53 -4.52 31.46
N THR A 136 2.36 -5.36 32.06
CA THR A 136 1.95 -6.56 32.77
C THR A 136 2.24 -6.34 34.24
N THR A 137 1.29 -6.70 35.11
CA THR A 137 1.56 -6.83 36.54
C THR A 137 2.19 -8.20 36.76
N PRO A 138 3.49 -8.32 37.05
CA PRO A 138 4.10 -9.62 37.33
C PRO A 138 3.55 -10.13 38.68
N ASN A 139 3.04 -11.37 38.68
CA ASN A 139 2.49 -12.07 39.84
C ASN A 139 1.39 -11.29 40.61
N PRO A 140 0.19 -11.14 40.02
CA PRO A 140 -0.93 -10.52 40.72
C PRO A 140 -1.39 -11.40 41.88
N GLU A 141 -1.44 -10.84 43.10
CA GLU A 141 -1.92 -11.57 44.28
C GLU A 141 -3.45 -11.62 44.32
N LYS A 142 -4.11 -10.70 43.59
CA LYS A 142 -5.57 -10.58 43.53
C LYS A 142 -6.09 -10.63 42.10
N PHE A 143 -7.30 -11.16 41.95
CA PHE A 143 -7.95 -11.29 40.64
C PHE A 143 -8.11 -9.93 39.92
N ASP A 144 -8.45 -8.86 40.64
CA ASP A 144 -8.64 -7.51 40.08
C ASP A 144 -7.33 -6.82 39.64
N GLU A 145 -6.19 -7.31 40.14
CA GLU A 145 -4.86 -6.87 39.70
C GLU A 145 -4.48 -7.52 38.36
N ALA A 146 -4.90 -8.77 38.16
CA ALA A 146 -4.69 -9.55 36.94
C ALA A 146 -5.68 -9.20 35.82
N PHE A 147 -6.93 -8.89 36.19
CA PHE A 147 -8.05 -8.72 35.28
C PHE A 147 -8.73 -7.37 35.51
N ARG A 148 -9.03 -6.65 34.44
CA ARG A 148 -9.84 -5.44 34.49
C ARG A 148 -11.27 -5.79 34.12
N GLN A 149 -12.22 -5.48 34.99
CA GLN A 149 -13.65 -5.59 34.66
C GLN A 149 -14.00 -4.58 33.56
N ILE A 150 -14.59 -5.06 32.47
CA ILE A 150 -15.06 -4.22 31.34
C ILE A 150 -16.57 -4.05 31.37
N GLY A 151 -17.30 -5.00 31.96
CA GLY A 151 -18.77 -4.93 31.97
C GLY A 151 -19.40 -5.76 33.07
N ARG A 152 -20.67 -5.47 33.35
CA ARG A 152 -21.57 -6.24 34.20
C ARG A 152 -22.93 -6.31 33.52
N ARG A 153 -23.54 -7.49 33.47
CA ARG A 153 -24.90 -7.67 32.97
C ARG A 153 -25.67 -8.62 33.87
N LYS A 154 -26.93 -8.33 34.16
CA LYS A 154 -27.81 -9.29 34.83
C LYS A 154 -28.37 -10.29 33.82
N ILE A 155 -28.27 -11.58 34.13
CA ILE A 155 -28.90 -12.66 33.37
C ILE A 155 -29.96 -13.29 34.25
N GLY A 156 -31.17 -13.47 33.69
CA GLY A 156 -32.32 -14.00 34.42
C GLY A 156 -33.11 -12.89 35.14
N GLY A 157 -34.42 -13.05 35.11
CA GLY A 157 -35.40 -12.09 35.65
C GLY A 157 -36.85 -12.42 35.25
N GLY A 158 -37.09 -13.67 34.83
CA GLY A 158 -38.43 -14.18 34.60
C GLY A 158 -39.03 -14.73 35.90
N PRO A 159 -40.35 -14.92 35.97
CA PRO A 159 -41.10 -15.18 37.21
C PRO A 159 -40.72 -16.44 38.01
N LYS A 160 -39.80 -17.28 37.52
CA LYS A 160 -39.29 -18.49 38.21
C LYS A 160 -37.76 -18.60 38.26
N ALA A 161 -37.00 -17.56 37.90
CA ALA A 161 -35.54 -17.61 37.91
C ALA A 161 -34.95 -16.45 38.73
N THR A 162 -34.09 -16.80 39.70
CA THR A 162 -33.33 -15.84 40.48
C THR A 162 -32.36 -15.08 39.55
N PRO A 163 -32.34 -13.74 39.56
CA PRO A 163 -31.42 -12.97 38.73
C PRO A 163 -29.98 -13.20 39.19
N ALA A 164 -29.09 -13.58 38.26
CA ALA A 164 -27.66 -13.75 38.51
C ALA A 164 -26.87 -12.63 37.83
N ASP A 165 -25.79 -12.17 38.47
CA ASP A 165 -24.89 -11.16 37.92
C ASP A 165 -23.79 -11.84 37.08
N GLU A 166 -23.70 -11.50 35.80
CA GLU A 166 -22.59 -11.90 34.93
C GLU A 166 -21.60 -10.75 34.83
N PHE A 167 -20.32 -11.03 35.09
CA PHE A 167 -19.24 -10.05 35.03
C PHE A 167 -18.31 -10.37 33.85
N LEU A 168 -17.97 -9.35 33.06
CA LEU A 168 -17.04 -9.45 31.93
C LEU A 168 -15.71 -8.83 32.29
N PHE A 169 -14.63 -9.60 32.15
CA PHE A 169 -13.26 -9.18 32.46
C PHE A 169 -12.34 -9.34 31.25
N CYS A 170 -11.36 -8.43 31.10
CA CYS A 170 -10.19 -8.65 30.25
C CYS A 170 -8.93 -8.83 31.07
N CYS A 171 -8.05 -9.73 30.62
CA CYS A 171 -6.71 -9.83 31.19
C CYS A 171 -5.94 -8.52 30.94
N ARG A 172 -5.26 -8.02 31.97
CA ARG A 172 -4.15 -7.06 31.79
C ARG A 172 -2.87 -7.72 31.23
N LEU A 173 -2.93 -9.00 30.87
CA LEU A 173 -1.83 -9.80 30.33
C LEU A 173 -1.65 -9.70 28.80
N ALA A 174 -2.02 -8.58 28.18
CA ALA A 174 -1.99 -8.48 26.72
C ALA A 174 -0.56 -8.24 26.19
N VAL A 175 0.16 -9.32 25.88
CA VAL A 175 1.07 -9.28 24.72
C VAL A 175 0.16 -9.08 23.50
N LYS A 176 0.29 -7.95 22.79
CA LYS A 176 -0.43 -7.71 21.52
C LYS A 176 0.00 -8.74 20.46
N ARG A 177 -0.53 -9.97 20.52
CA ARG A 177 -0.61 -10.86 19.36
C ARG A 177 -1.91 -10.53 18.62
N LYS A 178 -1.83 -10.47 17.29
CA LYS A 178 -2.92 -10.08 16.38
C LYS A 178 -4.18 -10.96 16.40
N ASN A 179 -4.32 -11.90 17.34
CA ASN A 179 -5.48 -12.79 17.42
C ASN A 179 -6.18 -12.59 18.76
N ALA A 180 -7.43 -12.19 18.69
CA ALA A 180 -8.51 -12.05 19.69
C ALA A 180 -8.14 -12.04 21.19
N PRO A 181 -8.65 -11.06 21.98
CA PRO A 181 -8.52 -11.11 23.44
C PRO A 181 -9.21 -12.36 23.99
N VAL A 182 -8.50 -13.14 24.82
CA VAL A 182 -9.08 -14.26 25.57
C VAL A 182 -9.99 -13.67 26.65
N SER A 183 -11.30 -13.79 26.48
CA SER A 183 -12.31 -13.39 27.46
C SER A 183 -12.66 -14.58 28.35
N LEU A 184 -12.49 -14.47 29.66
CA LEU A 184 -12.99 -15.42 30.65
C LEU A 184 -14.38 -14.97 31.13
N ARG A 185 -15.36 -15.87 31.11
CA ARG A 185 -16.69 -15.66 31.70
C ARG A 185 -16.74 -16.39 33.04
N LEU A 186 -17.07 -15.66 34.11
CA LEU A 186 -17.47 -16.26 35.38
C LEU A 186 -18.92 -15.85 35.66
N SER A 187 -19.72 -16.83 36.06
CA SER A 187 -21.07 -16.65 36.60
C SER A 187 -21.00 -17.01 38.09
N ILE A 188 -21.44 -16.10 38.96
CA ILE A 188 -21.51 -16.29 40.42
C ILE A 188 -22.98 -16.23 40.83
#